data_AF-A0A4U6UTE4-F1
#
_entry.id   AF-A0A4U6UTE4-F1
#
_cell.length_a   1.000
_cell.length_b   1.000
_cell.length_c   1.000
_cell.angle_alpha   90.00
_cell.angle_beta   90.00
_cell.angle_gamma   90.00
#
_symmetry.space_group_name_H-M   'P 1'
#
loop_
_entity.id
_entity.type
_entity.pdbx_description
1 polymer ?
#
loop_
_entity_poly.entity_id
_entity_poly.type
_entity_poly.pdbx_seq_one_letter_code
_entity_poly.pdbx_strand_id
1 'polypeptide(L)'
;MGYLRCMLRRRVSLHLVLGCGDGESPATPLAPGAEGINRLVAELVSCLEAALEEKAAALASPGLRQVFVLNNTHAVVRRAAGSDLRHFLPSDWLRVREERIEGHIRGYMDASWVPVVSRLDSGGGRTKQPARRRSPLIAFYTAFQNACSTQRCWKVPNPALRSVLRNTVLEYVVPAYRRYLDDHPEVEAAPGRTVEELEQQLSDLFEG
;
A
#
# COMPACT_ATOMS: atom_id res chain seq x y z
N MET A 1 -0.92 -2.39 -19.29
CA MET A 1 -0.32 -1.12 -19.76
C MET A 1 0.12 -1.14 -21.22
N GLY A 2 0.52 -2.29 -21.81
CA GLY A 2 0.80 -2.37 -23.25
C GLY A 2 -0.41 -1.98 -24.12
N TYR A 3 -1.62 -2.40 -23.75
CA TYR A 3 -2.85 -2.04 -24.46
C TYR A 3 -3.15 -0.53 -24.46
N LEU A 4 -3.06 0.17 -23.32
CA LEU A 4 -3.25 1.63 -23.26
C LEU A 4 -2.22 2.38 -24.12
N ARG A 5 -0.96 1.93 -24.13
CA ARG A 5 0.10 2.48 -24.97
C ARG A 5 -0.18 2.22 -26.46
N CYS A 6 -0.70 1.05 -26.82
CA CYS A 6 -1.12 0.72 -28.19
C CYS A 6 -2.33 1.54 -28.65
N MET A 7 -3.31 1.79 -27.75
CA MET A 7 -4.47 2.63 -28.02
C MET A 7 -4.04 4.07 -28.31
N LEU A 8 -3.20 4.67 -27.45
CA LEU A 8 -2.68 6.02 -27.66
C LEU A 8 -1.81 6.17 -28.93
N ARG A 9 -1.11 5.10 -29.34
CA ARG A 9 -0.33 5.09 -30.59
C ARG A 9 -1.20 5.18 -31.84
N ARG A 10 -2.50 4.87 -31.73
CA ARG A 10 -3.52 5.02 -32.78
C ARG A 10 -4.53 6.14 -32.45
N ARG A 11 -4.09 7.21 -31.78
CA ARG A 11 -4.94 8.36 -31.38
C ARG A 11 -5.80 8.96 -32.50
N VAL A 12 -5.29 8.99 -33.73
CA VAL A 12 -6.02 9.54 -34.90
C VAL A 12 -7.20 8.65 -35.29
N SER A 13 -7.03 7.32 -35.25
CA SER A 13 -8.10 6.36 -35.53
C SER A 13 -9.17 6.35 -34.43
N LEU A 14 -8.76 6.53 -33.16
CA LEU A 14 -9.71 6.63 -32.04
C LEU A 14 -10.52 7.93 -32.08
N HIS A 15 -9.92 9.05 -32.49
CA HIS A 15 -10.62 10.32 -32.67
C HIS A 15 -11.68 10.25 -33.78
N LEU A 16 -11.41 9.52 -34.87
CA LEU A 16 -12.37 9.28 -35.95
C LEU A 16 -13.53 8.37 -35.53
N VAL A 17 -13.29 7.37 -34.68
CA VAL A 17 -14.32 6.45 -34.19
C VAL A 17 -15.21 7.11 -33.12
N LEU A 18 -14.64 7.95 -32.25
CA LEU A 18 -15.36 8.61 -31.15
C LEU A 18 -16.03 9.93 -31.56
N GLY A 19 -15.56 10.58 -32.62
CA GLY A 19 -16.15 11.82 -33.15
C GLY A 19 -17.42 11.63 -34.00
N CYS A 20 -17.94 10.40 -34.09
CA CYS A 20 -19.05 10.05 -34.98
C CYS A 20 -20.40 9.85 -34.25
N GLY A 21 -20.54 10.32 -33.01
CA GLY A 21 -21.79 10.31 -32.25
C GLY A 21 -22.51 11.66 -32.32
N ASP A 22 -23.29 11.84 -33.39
CA ASP A 22 -24.40 12.77 -33.67
C ASP A 22 -24.59 14.10 -32.91
N GLY A 23 -24.77 15.18 -33.70
CA GLY A 23 -25.76 16.23 -33.43
C GLY A 23 -25.23 17.64 -33.14
N GLU A 24 -25.45 18.58 -34.06
CA GLU A 24 -25.14 20.02 -34.03
C GLU A 24 -25.48 20.79 -32.74
N SER A 25 -24.52 21.60 -32.25
CA SER A 25 -24.77 22.98 -31.77
C SER A 25 -23.45 23.78 -31.65
N PRO A 26 -23.38 25.06 -32.08
CA PRO A 26 -22.12 25.81 -32.12
C PRO A 26 -21.97 26.75 -30.92
N ALA A 27 -20.99 26.48 -30.04
CA ALA A 27 -20.19 27.50 -29.34
C ALA A 27 -19.29 26.89 -28.23
N THR A 28 -18.13 26.32 -28.56
CA THR A 28 -16.90 26.40 -27.73
C THR A 28 -15.69 25.82 -28.49
N PRO A 29 -14.51 26.48 -28.51
CA PRO A 29 -13.33 25.94 -29.18
C PRO A 29 -12.51 25.05 -28.24
N LEU A 30 -12.98 23.82 -27.99
CA LEU A 30 -12.16 22.69 -27.55
C LEU A 30 -12.74 21.45 -28.23
N ALA A 31 -11.96 20.75 -29.05
CA ALA A 31 -12.45 19.73 -29.96
C ALA A 31 -13.25 18.63 -29.20
N PRO A 32 -14.54 18.41 -29.49
CA PRO A 32 -15.39 17.45 -28.77
C PRO A 32 -14.83 16.01 -28.76
N GLY A 33 -13.97 15.66 -29.71
CA GLY A 33 -13.26 14.38 -29.73
C GLY A 33 -12.13 14.24 -28.69
N ALA A 34 -11.53 15.35 -28.22
CA ALA A 34 -10.49 15.31 -27.19
C ALA A 34 -11.06 15.01 -25.80
N GLU A 35 -12.24 15.55 -25.51
CA GLU A 35 -12.95 15.34 -24.24
C GLU A 35 -13.46 13.89 -24.12
N GLY A 36 -13.92 13.30 -25.23
CA GLY A 36 -14.27 11.88 -25.29
C GLY A 36 -13.08 10.95 -25.04
N ILE A 37 -11.88 11.28 -25.55
CA ILE A 37 -10.67 10.49 -25.32
C ILE A 37 -10.20 10.60 -23.86
N ASN A 38 -10.23 11.80 -23.27
CA ASN A 38 -9.89 12.00 -21.85
C ASN A 38 -10.77 11.15 -20.94
N ARG A 39 -12.09 11.21 -21.18
CA ARG A 39 -13.07 10.41 -20.44
C ARG A 39 -12.81 8.91 -20.59
N LEU A 40 -12.58 8.43 -21.82
CA LEU A 40 -12.27 7.02 -22.08
C LEU A 40 -11.00 6.56 -21.35
N VAL A 41 -9.94 7.38 -21.33
CA VAL A 41 -8.70 7.06 -20.61
C VAL A 41 -8.94 6.98 -19.11
N ALA A 42 -9.68 7.93 -18.54
CA ALA A 42 -10.03 7.93 -17.12
C ALA A 42 -10.90 6.71 -16.74
N GLU A 43 -11.88 6.35 -17.56
CA GLU A 43 -12.73 5.17 -17.37
C GLU A 43 -11.91 3.88 -17.43
N LEU A 44 -11.02 3.73 -18.41
CA LEU A 44 -10.15 2.54 -18.52
C LEU A 44 -9.23 2.38 -17.31
N VAL A 45 -8.66 3.47 -16.79
CA VAL A 45 -7.84 3.45 -15.57
C VAL A 45 -8.70 3.05 -14.37
N SER A 46 -9.93 3.56 -14.28
CA SER A 46 -10.85 3.24 -13.18
C SER A 46 -11.30 1.76 -13.23
N CYS A 47 -11.57 1.22 -14.42
CA CYS A 47 -11.85 -0.21 -14.60
C CYS A 47 -10.65 -1.09 -14.21
N LEU A 48 -9.43 -0.66 -14.54
CA LEU A 48 -8.23 -1.37 -14.12
C LEU A 48 -8.09 -1.36 -12.59
N GLU A 49 -8.30 -0.22 -11.94
CA GLU A 49 -8.27 -0.09 -10.47
C GLU A 49 -9.34 -1.00 -9.83
N ALA A 50 -10.57 -1.02 -10.33
CA ALA A 50 -11.64 -1.89 -9.84
C ALA A 50 -11.30 -3.38 -9.98
N ALA A 51 -10.76 -3.80 -11.13
CA ALA A 51 -10.34 -5.18 -11.34
C ALA A 51 -9.17 -5.59 -10.43
N LEU A 52 -8.30 -4.64 -10.05
CA LEU A 52 -7.23 -4.87 -9.08
C LEU A 52 -7.78 -5.04 -7.66
N GLU A 53 -8.77 -4.25 -7.26
CA GLU A 53 -9.43 -4.37 -5.96
C GLU A 53 -10.16 -5.72 -5.83
N GLU A 54 -10.85 -6.16 -6.89
CA GLU A 54 -11.50 -7.48 -6.93
C GLU A 54 -10.48 -8.62 -6.77
N LYS A 55 -9.34 -8.53 -7.46
CA LYS A 55 -8.24 -9.50 -7.29
C LYS A 55 -7.62 -9.43 -5.89
N ALA A 56 -7.52 -8.24 -5.31
CA ALA A 56 -7.02 -8.08 -3.95
C ALA A 56 -7.95 -8.76 -2.95
N ALA A 57 -9.27 -8.68 -3.13
CA ALA A 57 -10.25 -9.30 -2.25
C ALA A 57 -10.10 -10.83 -2.15
N ALA A 58 -9.59 -11.49 -3.20
CA ALA A 58 -9.32 -12.93 -3.22
C ALA A 58 -8.08 -13.35 -2.39
N LEU A 59 -7.20 -12.42 -2.00
CA LEU A 59 -6.00 -12.75 -1.22
C LEU A 59 -6.38 -13.04 0.23
N ALA A 60 -5.71 -14.02 0.86
CA ALA A 60 -6.10 -14.50 2.18
C ALA A 60 -5.84 -13.49 3.31
N SER A 61 -4.70 -12.79 3.30
CA SER A 61 -4.32 -11.89 4.40
C SER A 61 -4.66 -10.43 4.10
N PRO A 62 -5.36 -9.71 5.00
CA PRO A 62 -5.69 -8.30 4.80
C PRO A 62 -4.48 -7.40 4.55
N GLY A 63 -3.35 -7.64 5.24
CA GLY A 63 -2.10 -6.92 4.98
C GLY A 63 -1.55 -7.12 3.56
N LEU A 64 -1.64 -8.35 3.02
CA LEU A 64 -1.20 -8.63 1.66
C LEU A 64 -2.13 -7.98 0.62
N ARG A 65 -3.43 -7.88 0.90
CA ARG A 65 -4.38 -7.12 0.05
C ARG A 65 -3.90 -5.68 -0.11
N GLN A 66 -3.57 -5.02 1.00
CA GLN A 66 -3.09 -3.65 1.00
C GLN A 66 -1.78 -3.50 0.23
N VAL A 67 -0.80 -4.38 0.47
CA VAL A 67 0.48 -4.36 -0.26
C VAL A 67 0.27 -4.61 -1.77
N PHE A 68 -0.65 -5.50 -2.14
CA PHE A 68 -0.98 -5.75 -3.54
C PHE A 68 -1.57 -4.52 -4.23
N VAL A 69 -2.58 -3.88 -3.64
CA VAL A 69 -3.21 -2.69 -4.23
C VAL A 69 -2.22 -1.53 -4.25
N LEU A 70 -1.43 -1.35 -3.20
CA LEU A 70 -0.36 -0.35 -3.12
C LEU A 70 0.66 -0.50 -4.27
N ASN A 71 1.20 -1.70 -4.47
CA ASN A 71 2.14 -2.00 -5.55
C ASN A 71 1.59 -1.64 -6.92
N ASN A 72 0.34 -2.04 -7.17
CA ASN A 72 -0.28 -1.84 -8.47
C ASN A 72 -0.66 -0.37 -8.69
N THR A 73 -1.20 0.33 -7.69
CA THR A 73 -1.54 1.75 -7.75
C THR A 73 -0.28 2.59 -8.00
N HIS A 74 0.79 2.35 -7.24
CA HIS A 74 2.07 3.01 -7.45
C HIS A 74 2.64 2.73 -8.86
N ALA A 75 2.49 1.51 -9.37
CA ALA A 75 2.91 1.18 -10.73
C ALA A 75 2.06 1.87 -11.82
N VAL A 76 0.76 2.06 -11.59
CA VAL A 76 -0.14 2.82 -12.48
C VAL A 76 0.27 4.29 -12.48
N VAL A 77 0.40 4.91 -11.31
CA VAL A 77 0.84 6.31 -11.14
C VAL A 77 2.15 6.57 -11.89
N ARG A 78 3.19 5.78 -11.60
CA ARG A 78 4.51 5.95 -12.23
C ARG A 78 4.46 5.82 -13.75
N ARG A 79 3.64 4.90 -14.28
CA ARG A 79 3.53 4.70 -15.73
C ARG A 79 2.67 5.77 -16.40
N ALA A 80 1.62 6.24 -15.73
CA ALA A 80 0.77 7.32 -16.23
C ALA A 80 1.52 8.64 -16.25
N ALA A 81 2.18 9.00 -15.14
CA ALA A 81 2.98 10.22 -15.00
C ALA A 81 4.19 10.26 -15.95
N GLY A 82 4.80 9.10 -16.21
CA GLY A 82 5.93 8.95 -17.14
C GLY A 82 5.54 8.80 -18.62
N SER A 83 4.28 9.06 -19.00
CA SER A 83 3.82 8.92 -20.39
C SER A 83 2.87 10.05 -20.79
N ASP A 84 2.53 10.10 -22.08
CA ASP A 84 1.57 11.08 -22.60
C ASP A 84 0.17 10.95 -21.98
N LEU A 85 -0.13 9.83 -21.30
CA LEU A 85 -1.38 9.61 -20.56
C LEU A 85 -1.68 10.74 -19.58
N ARG A 86 -0.66 11.37 -18.98
CA ARG A 86 -0.85 12.47 -18.02
C ARG A 86 -1.67 13.63 -18.58
N HIS A 87 -1.63 13.89 -19.89
CA HIS A 87 -2.36 14.99 -20.51
C HIS A 87 -3.84 14.66 -20.74
N PHE A 88 -4.20 13.38 -20.67
CA PHE A 88 -5.58 12.89 -20.85
C PHE A 88 -6.27 12.60 -19.51
N LEU A 89 -5.57 12.79 -18.39
CA LEU A 89 -6.07 12.53 -17.05
C LEU A 89 -6.53 13.85 -16.39
N PRO A 90 -7.55 13.79 -15.51
CA PRO A 90 -7.95 14.95 -14.71
C PRO A 90 -6.79 15.57 -13.94
N SER A 91 -6.83 16.89 -13.73
CA SER A 91 -5.73 17.64 -13.08
C SER A 91 -5.44 17.18 -11.64
N ASP A 92 -6.46 16.67 -10.93
CA ASP A 92 -6.36 16.16 -9.56
C ASP A 92 -6.05 14.66 -9.49
N TRP A 93 -6.00 13.97 -10.65
CA TRP A 93 -5.88 12.51 -10.72
C TRP A 93 -4.66 11.99 -9.95
N LEU A 94 -3.50 12.65 -10.10
CA LEU A 94 -2.27 12.25 -9.41
C LEU A 94 -2.41 12.36 -7.89
N ARG A 95 -2.86 13.52 -7.40
CA ARG A 95 -3.07 13.80 -5.98
C ARG A 95 -3.99 12.76 -5.33
N VAL A 96 -5.12 12.46 -5.98
CA VAL A 96 -6.07 11.45 -5.47
C VAL A 96 -5.43 10.07 -5.35
N ARG A 97 -4.53 9.70 -6.26
CA ARG A 97 -3.85 8.40 -6.20
C ARG A 97 -2.71 8.39 -5.18
N GLU A 98 -2.03 9.51 -4.96
CA GLU A 98 -1.05 9.66 -3.89
C GLU A 98 -1.72 9.50 -2.52
N GLU A 99 -2.87 10.15 -2.31
CA GLU A 99 -3.69 9.98 -1.09
C GLU A 99 -4.13 8.52 -0.89
N ARG A 100 -4.51 7.82 -1.97
CA ARG A 100 -4.83 6.38 -1.90
C ARG A 100 -3.61 5.53 -1.54
N ILE A 101 -2.43 5.84 -2.10
CA ILE A 101 -1.17 5.16 -1.77
C ILE A 101 -0.89 5.27 -0.26
N GLU A 102 -1.01 6.46 0.31
CA GLU A 102 -0.87 6.67 1.76
C GLU A 102 -1.93 5.90 2.56
N GLY A 103 -3.18 5.89 2.08
CA GLY A 103 -4.26 5.11 2.68
C GLY A 103 -3.97 3.60 2.72
N HIS A 104 -3.38 3.05 1.66
CA HIS A 104 -2.99 1.64 1.62
C HIS A 104 -1.80 1.33 2.55
N ILE A 105 -0.84 2.25 2.69
CA ILE A 105 0.24 2.12 3.67
C ILE A 105 -0.35 2.06 5.09
N ARG A 106 -1.28 2.97 5.42
CA ARG A 106 -1.98 2.96 6.72
C ARG A 106 -2.76 1.67 6.93
N GLY A 107 -3.55 1.24 5.94
CA GLY A 107 -4.30 -0.01 6.02
C GLY A 107 -3.41 -1.24 6.19
N TYR A 108 -2.23 -1.24 5.58
CA TYR A 108 -1.22 -2.29 5.79
C TYR A 108 -0.72 -2.31 7.25
N MET A 109 -0.42 -1.14 7.82
CA MET A 109 0.00 -1.01 9.22
C MET A 109 -1.08 -1.48 10.18
N ASP A 110 -2.32 -1.04 9.98
CA ASP A 110 -3.48 -1.40 10.80
C ASP A 110 -3.75 -2.90 10.77
N ALA A 111 -3.61 -3.53 9.60
CA ALA A 111 -3.84 -4.96 9.44
C ALA A 111 -2.69 -5.83 9.96
N SER A 112 -1.45 -5.35 9.90
CA SER A 112 -0.27 -6.21 10.04
C SER A 112 0.56 -5.93 11.30
N TRP A 113 0.65 -4.68 11.75
CA TRP A 113 1.59 -4.28 12.82
C TRP A 113 0.92 -3.71 14.06
N VAL A 114 -0.22 -3.01 13.93
CA VAL A 114 -1.02 -2.59 15.09
C VAL A 114 -1.41 -3.79 15.99
N PRO A 115 -1.84 -4.95 15.45
CA PRO A 115 -2.17 -6.13 16.27
C PRO A 115 -0.94 -6.81 16.91
N VAL A 116 0.26 -6.56 16.37
CA VAL A 116 1.53 -7.06 16.90
C VAL A 116 1.97 -6.20 18.07
N VAL A 117 2.03 -4.88 17.89
CA VAL A 117 2.46 -3.93 18.91
C VAL A 117 1.50 -3.90 20.10
N SER A 118 0.19 -3.98 19.87
CA SER A 118 -0.82 -4.02 20.95
C SER A 118 -0.66 -5.18 21.93
N ARG A 119 0.16 -6.20 21.62
CA ARG A 119 0.52 -7.25 22.57
C ARG A 119 1.37 -6.70 23.73
N LEU A 120 2.14 -5.64 23.50
CA LEU A 120 2.94 -4.95 24.50
C LEU A 120 2.08 -4.06 25.42
N ASP A 121 0.97 -3.51 24.93
CA ASP A 121 0.07 -2.59 25.66
C ASP A 121 -0.76 -3.26 26.79
N SER A 122 -0.57 -4.56 27.00
CA SER A 122 -1.33 -5.38 27.97
C SER A 122 -1.17 -4.97 29.45
N GLY A 123 -0.33 -3.98 29.78
CA GLY A 123 0.12 -3.66 31.14
C GLY A 123 -0.51 -2.45 31.83
N GLY A 124 -1.34 -1.64 31.14
CA GLY A 124 -1.89 -0.38 31.70
C GLY A 124 -3.04 -0.54 32.71
N GLY A 125 -3.58 -1.75 32.89
CA GLY A 125 -4.68 -2.03 33.80
C GLY A 125 -4.20 -2.77 35.05
N ARG A 126 -4.26 -2.09 36.21
CA ARG A 126 -4.03 -2.61 37.58
C ARG A 126 -4.95 -3.76 38.02
N THR A 127 -5.37 -4.66 37.13
CA THR A 127 -6.10 -5.87 37.51
C THR A 127 -5.12 -7.00 37.78
N LYS A 128 -4.82 -7.18 39.06
CA LYS A 128 -4.23 -8.38 39.65
C LYS A 128 -5.07 -9.61 39.24
N GLN A 129 -4.73 -10.28 38.14
CA GLN A 129 -5.17 -11.65 37.89
C GLN A 129 -3.95 -12.53 37.66
N PRO A 130 -3.71 -13.53 38.54
CA PRO A 130 -2.55 -14.38 38.42
C PRO A 130 -2.80 -15.52 37.42
N ALA A 131 -1.72 -15.92 36.75
CA ALA A 131 -1.45 -17.30 36.31
C ALA A 131 -1.97 -17.85 34.95
N ARG A 132 -2.44 -17.06 33.98
CA ARG A 132 -2.76 -17.65 32.64
C ARG A 132 -2.44 -16.86 31.37
N ARG A 133 -1.97 -15.62 31.46
CA ARG A 133 -1.53 -14.87 30.28
C ARG A 133 -0.05 -15.19 30.03
N ARG A 134 0.27 -15.68 28.81
CA ARG A 134 1.66 -15.65 28.30
C ARG A 134 2.22 -14.25 28.57
N SER A 135 3.49 -14.12 28.96
CA SER A 135 4.06 -12.79 29.19
C SER A 135 3.80 -11.93 27.94
N PRO A 136 3.37 -10.66 28.09
CA PRO A 136 3.07 -9.77 26.97
C PRO A 136 4.18 -9.78 25.92
N LEU A 137 5.43 -9.82 26.38
CA LEU A 137 6.62 -9.98 25.57
C LEU A 137 6.67 -11.26 24.73
N ILE A 138 6.36 -12.43 25.30
CA ILE A 138 6.32 -13.70 24.54
C ILE A 138 5.22 -13.64 23.48
N ALA A 139 4.08 -13.05 23.80
CA ALA A 139 2.98 -12.87 22.85
C ALA A 139 3.37 -11.93 21.69
N PHE A 140 4.04 -10.82 22.01
CA PHE A 140 4.61 -9.90 21.01
C PHE A 140 5.61 -10.63 20.11
N TYR A 141 6.61 -11.31 20.68
CA TYR A 141 7.63 -11.99 19.91
C TYR A 141 7.06 -13.06 18.97
N THR A 142 6.08 -13.83 19.45
CA THR A 142 5.41 -14.83 18.62
C THR A 142 4.70 -14.17 17.43
N ALA A 143 3.97 -13.07 17.68
CA ALA A 143 3.28 -12.35 16.61
C ALA A 143 4.25 -11.66 15.64
N PHE A 144 5.32 -11.06 16.16
CA PHE A 144 6.38 -10.41 15.41
C PHE A 144 7.10 -11.39 14.48
N GLN A 145 7.52 -12.55 14.99
CA GLN A 145 8.19 -13.57 14.18
C GLN A 145 7.29 -14.12 13.08
N ASN A 146 6.01 -14.35 13.37
CA ASN A 146 5.02 -14.77 12.37
C ASN A 146 4.80 -13.70 11.30
N ALA A 147 4.76 -12.42 11.68
CA ALA A 147 4.64 -11.31 10.74
C ALA A 147 5.87 -11.22 9.85
N CYS A 148 7.08 -11.25 10.42
CA CYS A 148 8.34 -11.18 9.66
C CYS A 148 8.49 -12.37 8.71
N SER A 149 8.24 -13.60 9.16
CA SER A 149 8.36 -14.80 8.33
C SER A 149 7.39 -14.78 7.15
N THR A 150 6.13 -14.37 7.38
CA THR A 150 5.12 -14.28 6.33
C THR A 150 5.45 -13.18 5.32
N GLN A 151 5.85 -12.00 5.80
CA GLN A 151 6.04 -10.82 4.97
C GLN A 151 7.38 -10.77 4.24
N ARG A 152 8.39 -11.54 4.67
CA ARG A 152 9.64 -11.75 3.91
C ARG A 152 9.36 -12.29 2.50
N CYS A 153 8.35 -13.15 2.36
CA CYS A 153 7.95 -13.73 1.07
C CYS A 153 7.08 -12.80 0.21
N TRP A 154 6.69 -11.62 0.71
CA TRP A 154 5.83 -10.70 -0.04
C TRP A 154 6.66 -9.84 -0.99
N LYS A 155 6.19 -9.69 -2.23
CA LYS A 155 6.92 -8.95 -3.26
C LYS A 155 6.55 -7.47 -3.25
N VAL A 156 7.53 -6.60 -3.06
CA VAL A 156 7.41 -5.15 -3.31
C VAL A 156 8.46 -4.76 -4.35
N PRO A 157 8.14 -4.76 -5.66
CA PRO A 157 9.14 -4.64 -6.72
C PRO A 157 9.86 -3.29 -6.78
N ASN A 158 9.20 -2.21 -6.33
CA ASN A 158 9.81 -0.88 -6.35
C ASN A 158 10.64 -0.65 -5.08
N PRO A 159 11.94 -0.35 -5.20
CA PRO A 159 12.83 -0.22 -4.03
C PRO A 159 12.48 0.99 -3.15
N ALA A 160 12.05 2.11 -3.73
CA ALA A 160 11.64 3.29 -2.94
C ALA A 160 10.41 2.98 -2.08
N LEU A 161 9.36 2.39 -2.69
CA LEU A 161 8.16 1.96 -1.97
C LEU A 161 8.47 0.91 -0.91
N ARG A 162 9.39 -0.02 -1.19
CA ARG A 162 9.87 -1.00 -0.22
C ARG A 162 10.55 -0.33 0.97
N SER A 163 11.41 0.65 0.72
CA SER A 163 12.07 1.43 1.76
C SER A 163 11.05 2.20 2.60
N VAL A 164 10.04 2.82 2.00
CA VAL A 164 8.97 3.50 2.74
C VAL A 164 8.27 2.55 3.68
N LEU A 165 7.81 1.38 3.18
CA LEU A 165 7.14 0.38 4.04
C LEU A 165 8.04 -0.09 5.18
N ARG A 166 9.30 -0.43 4.91
CA ARG A 166 10.26 -0.86 5.96
C ARG A 166 10.44 0.22 7.02
N ASN A 167 10.64 1.47 6.60
CA ASN A 167 10.82 2.61 7.51
C ASN A 167 9.56 2.86 8.35
N THR A 168 8.37 2.84 7.74
CA THR A 168 7.10 3.00 8.48
C THR A 168 6.92 1.92 9.54
N VAL A 169 7.34 0.68 9.26
CA VAL A 169 7.30 -0.42 10.24
C VAL A 169 8.33 -0.21 11.35
N LEU A 170 9.57 0.14 11.00
CA LEU A 170 10.65 0.42 11.95
C LEU A 170 10.24 1.54 12.92
N GLU A 171 9.78 2.68 12.39
CA GLU A 171 9.35 3.85 13.15
C GLU A 171 8.15 3.58 14.06
N TYR A 172 7.37 2.54 13.78
CA TYR A 172 6.23 2.14 14.60
C TYR A 172 6.58 1.11 15.66
N VAL A 173 7.28 0.03 15.28
CA VAL A 173 7.53 -1.13 16.14
C VAL A 173 8.68 -0.87 17.11
N VAL A 174 9.77 -0.27 16.66
CA VAL A 174 10.99 -0.08 17.47
C VAL A 174 10.73 0.83 18.67
N PRO A 175 10.11 2.01 18.53
CA PRO A 175 9.85 2.86 19.70
C PRO A 175 8.90 2.21 20.71
N ALA A 176 7.88 1.47 20.25
CA ALA A 176 6.97 0.76 21.14
C ALA A 176 7.68 -0.36 21.91
N TYR A 177 8.58 -1.08 21.25
CA TYR A 177 9.39 -2.12 21.89
C TYR A 177 10.38 -1.54 22.91
N ARG A 178 11.09 -0.46 22.56
CA ARG A 178 12.01 0.23 23.46
C ARG A 178 11.29 0.72 24.72
N ARG A 179 10.14 1.40 24.55
CA ARG A 179 9.30 1.85 25.67
C ARG A 179 8.90 0.70 26.59
N TYR A 180 8.52 -0.45 26.04
CA TYR A 180 8.17 -1.61 26.86
C TYR A 180 9.35 -2.12 27.69
N LEU A 181 10.57 -2.13 27.14
CA LEU A 181 11.77 -2.51 27.90
C LEU A 181 12.09 -1.50 29.02
N ASP A 182 11.93 -0.20 28.74
CA ASP A 182 12.15 0.86 29.73
C ASP A 182 11.15 0.77 30.91
N ASP A 183 9.89 0.41 30.61
CA ASP A 183 8.82 0.24 31.60
C ASP A 183 8.96 -1.07 32.42
N HIS A 184 9.78 -2.02 31.96
CA HIS A 184 9.95 -3.36 32.54
C HIS A 184 11.44 -3.76 32.68
N PRO A 185 12.23 -3.09 33.53
CA PRO A 185 13.66 -3.38 33.70
C PRO A 185 13.95 -4.79 34.25
N GLU A 186 12.94 -5.46 34.84
CA GLU A 186 13.00 -6.86 35.26
C GLU A 186 13.09 -7.86 34.10
N VAL A 187 12.77 -7.41 32.89
CA VAL A 187 12.85 -8.21 31.67
C VAL A 187 14.24 -8.02 31.06
N GLU A 188 15.17 -8.91 31.39
CA GLU A 188 16.42 -9.00 30.63
C GLU A 188 16.11 -9.42 29.18
N ALA A 189 16.54 -8.61 28.21
CA ALA A 189 16.47 -8.97 26.81
C ALA A 189 17.35 -10.21 26.58
N ALA A 190 16.71 -11.35 26.35
CA ALA A 190 17.43 -12.57 26.00
C ALA A 190 18.27 -12.35 24.73
N PRO A 191 19.38 -13.09 24.53
CA PRO A 191 20.11 -13.07 23.27
C PRO A 191 19.16 -13.40 22.10
N GLY A 192 19.17 -12.63 21.00
CA GLY A 192 18.19 -12.79 19.91
C GLY A 192 16.94 -11.89 20.02
N ARG A 193 16.85 -11.07 21.07
CA ARG A 193 15.71 -10.19 21.41
C ARG A 193 16.13 -8.75 21.69
N THR A 194 17.27 -8.33 21.13
CA THR A 194 17.76 -6.95 21.21
C THR A 194 17.01 -6.04 20.24
N VAL A 195 17.10 -4.73 20.45
CA VAL A 195 16.47 -3.73 19.57
C VAL A 195 17.10 -3.81 18.17
N GLU A 196 18.41 -4.01 18.12
CA GLU A 196 19.22 -4.11 16.90
C GLU A 196 18.82 -5.33 16.05
N GLU A 197 18.56 -6.48 16.69
CA GLU A 197 18.10 -7.68 15.99
C GLU A 197 16.68 -7.52 15.44
N LEU A 198 15.80 -6.79 16.13
CA LEU A 198 14.48 -6.44 15.60
C LEU A 198 14.63 -5.54 14.36
N GLU A 199 15.46 -4.50 14.44
CA GLU A 199 15.71 -3.58 13.33
C GLU A 199 16.23 -4.33 12.10
N GLN A 200 17.15 -5.28 12.28
CA GLN A 200 17.65 -6.11 11.20
C GLN A 200 16.54 -6.96 10.57
N GLN A 201 15.72 -7.64 11.39
CA GLN A 201 14.62 -8.48 10.86
C GLN A 201 13.57 -7.67 10.10
N LEU A 202 13.28 -6.46 10.55
CA LEU A 202 12.38 -5.52 9.88
C LEU A 202 12.99 -4.97 8.58
N SER A 203 14.31 -4.82 8.54
CA SER A 203 15.04 -4.42 7.33
C SER A 203 15.00 -5.49 6.24
N ASP A 204 14.86 -6.77 6.60
CA ASP A 204 14.77 -7.89 5.64
C ASP A 204 13.34 -8.10 5.09
N LEU A 205 12.35 -7.28 5.47
CA LEU A 205 10.98 -7.45 4.98
C LEU A 205 10.93 -7.26 3.45
N PHE A 206 10.08 -8.05 2.76
CA PHE A 206 9.84 -7.94 1.32
C PHE A 206 11.03 -8.27 0.39
N GLU A 207 11.90 -9.20 0.77
CA GLU A 207 13.04 -9.65 -0.07
C GLU A 207 12.71 -10.81 -1.03
N GLY A 208 11.51 -11.38 -0.93
CA GLY A 208 11.06 -12.52 -1.74
C GLY A 208 10.79 -12.26 -3.22
#